data_AF-A0A2V6KEM2-F1
#
_entry.id   AF-A0A2V6KEM2-F1
#
_cell.length_a   1.000
_cell.length_b   1.000
_cell.length_c   1.000
_cell.angle_alpha   90.00
_cell.angle_beta   90.00
_cell.angle_gamma   90.00
#
_symmetry.space_group_name_H-M   'P 1'
#
loop_
_entity.id
_entity.type
_entity.pdbx_description
1 polymer ?
#
loop_
_entity_poly.entity_id
_entity_poly.type
_entity_poly.pdbx_seq_one_letter_code
_entity_poly.pdbx_strand_id
1 'polypeptide(L)'
;EKKRASSGRKEVLVLGDSRIAEGFSTAVADEVGSASGLKFVSLAEPASTIVIWHYILREVDPTAQRYSAIVVPYGIGYEPDTAGDLRISMAAPLLRYGDCFRFASAFQPWSDRFRAFTACILRGSAYQSDILNLLQHPIGRLGSIQLEAARLRSRAAYEGRDSDIAGTSYDPKTHKVSFPPNLTEAQKQLISQSLNPRPESEREHFVKLQRGWIQLIFDRYSNSSTAIVLTPVPRSPFGELAGSSVTGDPAFPNALTKRAAFSLPEQTFNFLEKPEYYFDGYHLNAKGRRRFTERLVAELVGRLQSGDAQSRLTSVHNYLPTSGGQERYH
;
A
#
# COMPACT_ATOMS: atom_id res chain seq x y z
N GLU A 1 10.54 -10.47 7.95
CA GLU A 1 9.21 -11.09 7.79
C GLU A 1 9.20 -12.61 7.59
N LYS A 2 9.93 -13.19 6.63
CA LYS A 2 9.96 -14.67 6.41
C LYS A 2 10.15 -15.51 7.68
N LYS A 3 11.00 -15.03 8.60
CA LYS A 3 11.34 -15.70 9.86
C LYS A 3 10.47 -15.25 11.06
N ARG A 4 9.49 -14.36 10.87
CA ARG A 4 8.65 -13.87 11.96
C ARG A 4 7.72 -15.00 12.41
N ALA A 5 7.71 -15.29 13.71
CA ALA A 5 6.78 -16.26 14.28
C ALA A 5 5.33 -15.79 14.11
N SER A 6 4.40 -16.73 14.00
CA SER A 6 2.97 -16.42 14.04
C SER A 6 2.64 -15.77 15.39
N SER A 7 1.82 -14.73 15.36
CA SER A 7 1.32 -14.07 16.56
C SER A 7 0.24 -14.87 17.30
N GLY A 8 -0.25 -15.98 16.72
CA GLY A 8 -1.39 -16.75 17.23
C GLY A 8 -2.74 -16.04 17.10
N ARG A 9 -2.76 -14.86 16.45
CA ARG A 9 -3.96 -14.05 16.17
C ARG A 9 -4.25 -14.03 14.66
N LYS A 10 -5.39 -13.43 14.28
CA LYS A 10 -5.71 -13.18 12.86
C LYS A 10 -4.81 -12.06 12.35
N GLU A 11 -3.79 -12.42 11.58
CA GLU A 11 -2.83 -11.47 11.05
C GLU A 11 -3.38 -10.75 9.83
N VAL A 12 -3.38 -9.42 9.88
CA VAL A 12 -3.76 -8.54 8.79
C VAL A 12 -2.52 -7.84 8.27
N LEU A 13 -2.16 -8.15 7.02
CA LEU A 13 -1.03 -7.52 6.35
C LEU A 13 -1.46 -6.25 5.65
N VAL A 14 -0.75 -5.15 5.86
CA VAL A 14 -0.94 -3.88 5.16
C VAL A 14 0.23 -3.64 4.22
N LEU A 15 -0.06 -3.53 2.92
CA LEU A 15 0.89 -3.13 1.89
C LEU A 15 0.81 -1.62 1.66
N GLY A 16 1.78 -1.04 0.96
CA GLY A 16 1.66 0.34 0.51
C GLY A 16 2.98 1.02 0.14
N ASP A 17 2.84 2.21 -0.42
CA ASP A 17 3.94 3.10 -0.80
C ASP A 17 4.32 4.02 0.38
N SER A 18 5.08 5.09 0.10
CA SER A 18 5.49 6.06 1.12
C SER A 18 4.33 6.67 1.90
N ARG A 19 3.15 6.85 1.28
CA ARG A 19 1.97 7.44 1.93
C ARG A 19 1.41 6.53 3.00
N ILE A 20 1.47 5.22 2.79
CA ILE A 20 1.03 4.23 3.79
C ILE A 20 2.14 3.94 4.80
N ALA A 21 3.40 3.89 4.37
CA ALA A 21 4.53 3.74 5.30
C ALA A 21 4.53 4.86 6.35
N GLU A 22 4.25 6.08 5.90
CA GLU A 22 4.15 7.26 6.74
C GLU A 22 2.78 7.39 7.44
N GLY A 23 1.69 7.05 6.75
CA GLY A 23 0.32 7.26 7.23
C GLY A 23 -0.27 6.12 8.07
N PHE A 24 0.27 4.91 8.06
CA PHE A 24 -0.25 3.78 8.84
C PHE A 24 0.65 3.43 10.03
N SER A 25 0.05 3.29 11.20
CA SER A 25 0.72 2.89 12.44
C SER A 25 0.31 1.50 12.88
N THR A 26 1.23 0.53 12.90
CA THR A 26 0.94 -0.81 13.43
C THR A 26 0.63 -0.77 14.92
N ALA A 27 1.27 0.12 15.69
CA ALA A 27 1.03 0.28 17.13
C ALA A 27 -0.41 0.73 17.41
N VAL A 28 -0.87 1.79 16.73
CA VAL A 28 -2.27 2.28 16.85
C VAL A 28 -3.24 1.22 16.29
N ALA A 29 -2.87 0.52 15.21
CA ALA A 29 -3.73 -0.50 14.65
C ALA A 29 -3.94 -1.68 15.59
N ASP A 30 -2.88 -2.12 16.28
CA ASP A 30 -2.95 -3.16 17.30
C ASP A 30 -3.72 -2.68 18.54
N GLU A 31 -3.54 -1.43 18.96
CA GLU A 31 -4.31 -0.81 20.05
C GLU A 31 -5.82 -0.92 19.77
N VAL A 32 -6.25 -0.53 18.57
CA VAL A 32 -7.67 -0.50 18.19
C VAL A 32 -8.22 -1.89 17.84
N GLY A 33 -7.46 -2.72 17.13
CA GLY A 33 -7.96 -3.98 16.56
C GLY A 33 -7.73 -5.23 17.41
N SER A 34 -6.88 -5.15 18.44
CA SER A 34 -6.54 -6.33 19.26
C SER A 34 -7.72 -6.90 20.05
N ALA A 35 -8.65 -6.05 20.49
CA ALA A 35 -9.90 -6.47 21.14
C ALA A 35 -10.76 -7.36 20.22
N SER A 36 -10.61 -7.19 18.90
CA SER A 36 -11.26 -7.98 17.86
C SER A 36 -10.46 -9.20 17.43
N GLY A 37 -9.35 -9.51 18.11
CA GLY A 37 -8.47 -10.64 17.81
C GLY A 37 -7.57 -10.44 16.58
N LEU A 38 -7.44 -9.21 16.09
CA LEU A 38 -6.57 -8.88 14.96
C LEU A 38 -5.15 -8.56 15.44
N LYS A 39 -4.17 -8.83 14.57
CA LYS A 39 -2.78 -8.37 14.71
C LYS A 39 -2.33 -7.78 13.39
N PHE A 40 -1.82 -6.57 13.41
CA PHE A 40 -1.40 -5.88 12.20
C PHE A 40 0.09 -6.05 11.92
N VAL A 41 0.40 -6.22 10.64
CA VAL A 41 1.77 -6.26 10.12
C VAL A 41 1.80 -5.30 8.94
N SER A 42 2.79 -4.42 8.88
CA SER A 42 2.99 -3.52 7.74
C SER A 42 4.21 -3.95 6.94
N LEU A 43 4.04 -4.03 5.62
CA LEU A 43 5.11 -4.08 4.63
C LEU A 43 5.00 -2.89 3.67
N ALA A 44 4.40 -1.79 4.13
CA ALA A 44 4.44 -0.54 3.40
C ALA A 44 5.87 0.00 3.40
N GLU A 45 6.43 0.22 2.22
CA GLU A 45 7.80 0.70 2.05
C GLU A 45 7.80 1.92 1.12
N PRO A 46 8.49 3.01 1.49
CA PRO A 46 8.67 4.15 0.60
C PRO A 46 9.21 3.75 -0.77
N ALA A 47 8.74 4.41 -1.83
CA ALA A 47 9.08 4.13 -3.23
C ALA A 47 8.65 2.73 -3.76
N SER A 48 7.94 1.93 -2.95
CA SER A 48 7.40 0.67 -3.41
C SER A 48 6.07 0.84 -4.13
N THR A 49 5.87 0.08 -5.19
CA THR A 49 4.62 0.08 -5.97
C THR A 49 3.93 -1.27 -5.89
N ILE A 50 2.69 -1.32 -6.38
CA ILE A 50 1.91 -2.55 -6.54
C ILE A 50 2.68 -3.68 -7.26
N VAL A 51 3.58 -3.33 -8.17
CA VAL A 51 4.49 -4.26 -8.87
C VAL A 51 5.37 -4.98 -7.86
N ILE A 52 6.03 -4.22 -6.99
CA ILE A 52 6.94 -4.72 -5.97
C ILE A 52 6.16 -5.50 -4.90
N TRP A 53 4.97 -5.02 -4.51
CA TRP A 53 4.14 -5.68 -3.50
C TRP A 53 3.77 -7.11 -3.90
N HIS A 54 3.47 -7.37 -5.18
CA HIS A 54 3.24 -8.74 -5.68
C HIS A 54 4.44 -9.67 -5.39
N TYR A 55 5.65 -9.19 -5.66
CA TYR A 55 6.87 -9.96 -5.42
C TYR A 55 7.19 -10.11 -3.92
N ILE A 56 6.93 -9.07 -3.12
CA ILE A 56 7.04 -9.16 -1.65
C ILE A 56 6.12 -10.26 -1.12
N LEU A 57 4.84 -10.26 -1.52
CA LEU A 57 3.85 -11.25 -1.09
C LEU A 57 4.27 -12.69 -1.41
N ARG A 58 4.87 -12.91 -2.59
CA ARG A 58 5.38 -14.22 -2.99
C ARG A 58 6.46 -14.75 -2.03
N GLU A 59 7.23 -13.84 -1.44
CA GLU A 59 8.35 -14.17 -0.58
C GLU A 59 7.94 -14.25 0.89
N VAL A 60 7.03 -13.42 1.37
CA VAL A 60 6.62 -13.39 2.80
C VAL A 60 5.48 -14.34 3.15
N ASP A 61 4.69 -14.73 2.14
CA ASP A 61 3.61 -15.72 2.24
C ASP A 61 3.68 -16.70 1.05
N PRO A 62 4.65 -17.63 1.06
CA PRO A 62 4.88 -18.54 -0.06
C PRO A 62 3.71 -19.50 -0.31
N THR A 63 2.98 -19.88 0.74
CA THR A 63 1.80 -20.76 0.67
C THR A 63 0.50 -20.02 0.41
N ALA A 64 0.52 -18.68 0.42
CA ALA A 64 -0.65 -17.82 0.31
C ALA A 64 -1.70 -18.10 1.39
N GLN A 65 -1.29 -18.53 2.59
CA GLN A 65 -2.19 -18.92 3.69
C GLN A 65 -1.77 -18.33 5.04
N ARG A 66 -0.76 -17.46 5.06
CA ARG A 66 -0.22 -16.92 6.32
C ARG A 66 -1.15 -15.90 6.94
N TYR A 67 -1.76 -15.06 6.13
CA TYR A 67 -2.55 -13.91 6.60
C TYR A 67 -4.05 -14.20 6.53
N SER A 68 -4.79 -13.71 7.52
CA SER A 68 -6.26 -13.73 7.48
C SER A 68 -6.80 -12.69 6.51
N ALA A 69 -6.11 -11.54 6.41
CA ALA A 69 -6.44 -10.53 5.41
C ALA A 69 -5.19 -9.79 4.90
N ILE A 70 -5.26 -9.31 3.66
CA ILE A 70 -4.25 -8.44 3.05
C ILE A 70 -4.94 -7.18 2.55
N VAL A 71 -4.52 -6.04 3.08
CA VAL A 71 -4.97 -4.71 2.69
C VAL A 71 -4.07 -4.21 1.57
N VAL A 72 -4.69 -3.99 0.41
CA VAL A 72 -4.04 -3.49 -0.79
C VAL A 72 -4.52 -2.06 -1.05
N PRO A 73 -3.70 -1.04 -0.76
CA PRO A 73 -4.07 0.33 -1.03
C PRO A 73 -4.06 0.62 -2.53
N TYR A 74 -4.93 1.54 -2.94
CA TYR A 74 -5.00 2.04 -4.30
C TYR A 74 -5.19 3.54 -4.34
N GLY A 75 -4.97 4.12 -5.52
CA GLY A 75 -5.06 5.56 -5.75
C GLY A 75 -3.78 6.09 -6.35
N ILE A 76 -3.90 7.26 -6.99
CA ILE A 76 -2.87 7.85 -7.83
C ILE A 76 -1.88 8.60 -6.92
N GLY A 77 -0.79 7.93 -6.53
CA GLY A 77 0.29 8.49 -5.70
C GLY A 77 1.39 9.11 -6.52
N TYR A 78 2.07 10.14 -6.00
CA TYR A 78 3.20 10.76 -6.71
C TYR A 78 4.44 9.92 -6.49
N GLU A 79 4.88 9.27 -7.55
CA GLU A 79 6.23 8.76 -7.66
C GLU A 79 6.74 9.21 -9.03
N PRO A 80 7.81 10.02 -9.09
CA PRO A 80 8.34 10.46 -10.36
C PRO A 80 8.88 9.26 -11.14
N ASP A 81 8.69 9.27 -12.46
CA ASP A 81 9.13 8.17 -13.34
C ASP A 81 10.65 7.91 -13.23
N THR A 82 11.41 8.91 -12.77
CA THR A 82 12.85 8.86 -12.47
C THR A 82 13.23 7.87 -11.36
N ALA A 83 12.28 7.32 -10.62
CA ALA A 83 12.54 6.30 -9.60
C ALA A 83 12.71 4.87 -10.18
N GLY A 84 12.83 4.72 -11.51
CA GLY A 84 13.02 3.42 -12.18
C GLY A 84 14.15 2.57 -11.56
N ASP A 85 15.34 3.15 -11.39
CA ASP A 85 16.51 2.46 -10.84
C ASP A 85 16.30 1.98 -9.39
N LEU A 86 15.65 2.82 -8.57
CA LEU A 86 15.30 2.45 -7.19
C LEU A 86 14.30 1.28 -7.19
N ARG A 87 13.25 1.34 -8.01
CA ARG A 87 12.26 0.26 -8.11
C ARG A 87 12.89 -1.06 -8.58
N ILE A 88 13.84 -0.99 -9.51
CA ILE A 88 14.59 -2.16 -10.01
C ILE A 88 15.44 -2.76 -8.89
N SER A 89 16.25 -1.95 -8.19
CA SER A 89 17.09 -2.42 -7.08
C SER A 89 16.27 -2.99 -5.92
N MET A 90 15.13 -2.39 -5.59
CA MET A 90 14.20 -2.91 -4.58
C MET A 90 13.61 -4.28 -4.96
N ALA A 91 13.25 -4.48 -6.23
CA ALA A 91 12.63 -5.72 -6.68
C ALA A 91 13.65 -6.84 -6.94
N ALA A 92 14.86 -6.51 -7.39
CA ALA A 92 15.90 -7.45 -7.79
C ALA A 92 16.13 -8.66 -6.85
N PRO A 93 16.16 -8.53 -5.50
CA PRO A 93 16.34 -9.68 -4.63
C PRO A 93 15.14 -10.63 -4.60
N LEU A 94 13.97 -10.18 -5.06
CA LEU A 94 12.70 -10.92 -5.06
C LEU A 94 12.41 -11.61 -6.40
N LEU A 95 13.08 -11.20 -7.49
CA LEU A 95 12.81 -11.67 -8.86
C LEU A 95 13.36 -13.07 -9.12
N ARG A 96 12.61 -13.88 -9.87
CA ARG A 96 13.02 -15.18 -10.43
C ARG A 96 13.16 -15.06 -11.94
N TYR A 97 13.89 -15.96 -12.60
CA TYR A 97 14.11 -15.88 -14.06
C TYR A 97 12.80 -15.84 -14.87
N GLY A 98 11.75 -16.52 -14.43
CA GLY A 98 10.43 -16.48 -15.08
C GLY A 98 9.72 -15.12 -14.99
N ASP A 99 10.22 -14.18 -14.20
CA ASP A 99 9.62 -12.88 -14.02
C ASP A 99 10.10 -11.83 -15.03
N CYS A 100 11.19 -12.09 -15.77
CA CYS A 100 11.93 -11.01 -16.44
C CYS A 100 11.09 -10.20 -17.42
N PHE A 101 10.28 -10.85 -18.26
CA PHE A 101 9.39 -10.14 -19.19
C PHE A 101 8.25 -9.41 -18.47
N ARG A 102 7.67 -10.03 -17.43
CA ARG A 102 6.54 -9.47 -16.70
C ARG A 102 6.97 -8.27 -15.84
N PHE A 103 8.11 -8.38 -15.17
CA PHE A 103 8.66 -7.29 -14.38
C PHE A 103 9.09 -6.13 -15.29
N ALA A 104 9.81 -6.41 -16.38
CA ALA A 104 10.24 -5.38 -17.32
C ALA A 104 9.07 -4.63 -17.97
N SER A 105 7.93 -5.29 -18.23
CA SER A 105 6.77 -4.63 -18.85
C SER A 105 6.09 -3.58 -17.94
N ALA A 106 6.47 -3.51 -16.66
CA ALA A 106 5.95 -2.52 -15.74
C ALA A 106 6.54 -1.11 -15.91
N PHE A 107 7.61 -0.95 -16.69
CA PHE A 107 8.30 0.32 -16.90
C PHE A 107 7.86 0.96 -18.23
N GLN A 108 7.73 2.28 -18.32
CA GLN A 108 7.46 2.96 -19.60
C GLN A 108 8.71 3.12 -20.47
N PRO A 109 9.79 3.75 -19.98
CA PRO A 109 10.95 4.02 -20.81
C PRO A 109 11.62 2.72 -21.25
N TRP A 110 12.02 2.63 -22.51
CA TRP A 110 12.71 1.45 -23.04
C TRP A 110 14.02 1.16 -22.29
N SER A 111 14.73 2.21 -21.86
CA SER A 111 15.92 2.12 -21.01
C SER A 111 15.63 1.33 -19.72
N ASP A 112 14.52 1.65 -19.07
CA ASP A 112 14.16 1.10 -17.76
C ASP A 112 13.63 -0.32 -17.93
N ARG A 113 12.88 -0.59 -19.00
CA ARG A 113 12.46 -1.96 -19.38
C ARG A 113 13.66 -2.87 -19.56
N PHE A 114 14.66 -2.42 -20.33
CA PHE A 114 15.86 -3.20 -20.59
C PHE A 114 16.66 -3.42 -19.30
N ARG A 115 16.86 -2.37 -18.49
CA ARG A 115 17.50 -2.48 -17.18
C ARG A 115 16.78 -3.45 -16.24
N ALA A 116 15.45 -3.38 -16.17
CA ALA A 116 14.62 -4.27 -15.37
C ALA A 116 14.72 -5.73 -15.81
N PHE A 117 14.74 -5.97 -17.13
CA PHE A 117 14.95 -7.30 -17.70
C PHE A 117 16.35 -7.83 -17.35
N THR A 118 17.39 -7.04 -17.55
CA THR A 118 18.78 -7.41 -17.20
C THR A 118 18.92 -7.66 -15.71
N ALA A 119 18.36 -6.81 -14.85
CA ALA A 119 18.38 -6.98 -13.40
C ALA A 119 17.68 -8.26 -12.92
N CYS A 120 16.69 -8.77 -13.66
CA CYS A 120 16.07 -10.04 -13.36
C CYS A 120 16.99 -11.24 -13.62
N ILE A 121 17.80 -11.19 -14.69
CA ILE A 121 18.75 -12.25 -15.07
C ILE A 121 20.05 -12.12 -14.27
N LEU A 122 20.64 -10.93 -14.30
CA LEU A 122 21.90 -10.56 -13.68
C LEU A 122 21.60 -9.66 -12.49
N ARG A 123 21.10 -10.23 -11.39
CA ARG A 123 20.69 -9.46 -10.19
C ARG A 123 21.77 -8.49 -9.69
N GLY A 124 23.04 -8.81 -9.88
CA GLY A 124 24.17 -7.93 -9.56
C GLY A 124 24.11 -6.56 -10.26
N SER A 125 23.54 -6.48 -11.47
CA SER A 125 23.43 -5.22 -12.21
C SER A 125 22.49 -4.22 -11.53
N ALA A 126 21.52 -4.70 -10.77
CA ALA A 126 20.61 -3.85 -10.01
C ALA A 126 21.29 -3.11 -8.85
N TYR A 127 22.43 -3.62 -8.38
CA TYR A 127 23.18 -3.09 -7.24
C TYR A 127 24.42 -2.29 -7.66
N GLN A 128 24.55 -1.92 -8.94
CA GLN A 128 25.74 -1.20 -9.43
C GLN A 128 26.01 0.07 -8.62
N SER A 129 24.97 0.87 -8.36
CA SER A 129 25.08 2.09 -7.56
C SER A 129 25.44 1.80 -6.10
N ASP A 130 24.89 0.74 -5.51
CA ASP A 130 25.20 0.33 -4.13
C ASP A 130 26.65 -0.17 -3.99
N ILE A 131 27.14 -0.94 -4.97
CA ILE A 131 28.52 -1.41 -5.01
C ILE A 131 29.47 -0.21 -5.16
N LEU A 132 29.17 0.72 -6.08
CA LEU A 132 29.97 1.93 -6.25
C LEU A 132 30.01 2.75 -4.94
N ASN A 133 28.86 2.91 -4.28
CA ASN A 133 28.77 3.62 -3.01
C ASN A 133 29.54 2.92 -1.89
N LEU A 134 29.47 1.58 -1.81
CA LEU A 134 30.26 0.79 -0.87
C LEU A 134 31.76 0.97 -1.11
N LEU A 135 32.22 1.00 -2.36
CA LEU A 135 33.63 1.18 -2.71
C LEU A 135 34.11 2.61 -2.43
N GLN A 136 33.27 3.62 -2.67
CA GLN A 136 33.58 5.02 -2.41
C GLN A 136 33.55 5.36 -0.90
N HIS A 137 32.68 4.71 -0.13
CA HIS A 137 32.44 5.01 1.28
C HIS A 137 32.36 3.74 2.17
N PRO A 138 33.41 2.90 2.21
CA PRO A 138 33.34 1.59 2.86
C PRO A 138 33.06 1.67 4.37
N ILE A 139 33.72 2.62 5.06
CA ILE A 139 33.53 2.83 6.51
C ILE A 139 32.10 3.31 6.80
N GLY A 140 31.61 4.29 6.02
CA GLY A 140 30.25 4.81 6.15
C GLY A 140 29.21 3.71 5.93
N ARG A 141 29.45 2.81 4.97
CA ARG A 141 28.54 1.70 4.69
C ARG A 141 28.55 0.65 5.81
N LEU A 142 29.70 0.30 6.37
CA LEU A 142 29.77 -0.58 7.55
C LEU A 142 28.97 0.00 8.72
N GLY A 143 29.13 1.30 9.00
CA GLY A 143 28.34 1.99 10.01
C GLY A 143 26.83 1.92 9.73
N SER A 144 26.43 2.09 8.46
CA SER A 144 25.01 2.00 8.08
C SER A 144 24.39 0.62 8.31
N ILE A 145 25.16 -0.46 8.10
CA ILE A 145 24.71 -1.85 8.31
C ILE A 145 24.57 -2.14 9.80
N GLN A 146 25.53 -1.69 10.62
CA GLN A 146 25.47 -1.86 12.08
C GLN A 146 24.26 -1.16 12.69
N LEU A 147 23.83 -0.04 12.13
CA LEU A 147 22.66 0.69 12.57
C LEU A 147 21.32 0.12 12.07
N GLU A 148 21.33 -0.89 11.20
CA GLU A 148 20.08 -1.34 10.56
C GLU A 148 19.10 -1.99 11.56
N ALA A 149 19.59 -2.77 12.51
CA ALA A 149 18.74 -3.28 13.59
C ALA A 149 18.11 -2.16 14.44
N ALA A 150 18.82 -1.04 14.63
CA ALA A 150 18.29 0.13 15.34
C ALA A 150 17.26 0.88 14.48
N ARG A 151 17.51 1.05 13.18
CA ARG A 151 16.57 1.66 12.23
C ARG A 151 15.27 0.86 12.11
N LEU A 152 15.35 -0.47 12.03
CA LEU A 152 14.15 -1.33 12.02
C LEU A 152 13.31 -1.16 13.29
N ARG A 153 13.95 -1.06 14.47
CA ARG A 153 13.25 -0.77 15.73
C ARG A 153 12.65 0.64 15.74
N SER A 154 13.39 1.63 15.25
CA SER A 154 12.91 3.01 15.13
C SER A 154 11.71 3.12 14.18
N ARG A 155 11.70 2.39 13.06
CA ARG A 155 10.55 2.32 12.14
C ARG A 155 9.32 1.73 12.83
N ALA A 156 9.51 0.68 13.65
CA ALA A 156 8.40 0.06 14.39
C ALA A 156 7.82 0.98 15.48
N ALA A 157 8.65 1.82 16.10
CA ALA A 157 8.25 2.79 17.13
C ALA A 157 7.90 4.18 16.55
N TYR A 158 7.87 4.33 15.22
CA TYR A 158 7.65 5.61 14.59
C TYR A 158 6.20 6.10 14.75
N GLU A 159 6.03 7.28 15.34
CA GLU A 159 4.72 7.87 15.65
C GLU A 159 4.21 8.84 14.56
N GLY A 160 5.04 9.16 13.56
CA GLY A 160 4.78 10.20 12.57
C GLY A 160 5.52 11.50 12.87
N ARG A 161 5.44 12.47 11.95
CA ARG A 161 5.98 13.82 12.14
C ARG A 161 4.96 14.73 12.81
N ASP A 162 5.38 15.54 13.77
CA ASP A 162 4.49 16.53 14.42
C ASP A 162 4.26 17.78 13.58
N SER A 163 5.14 18.06 12.61
CA SER A 163 4.99 19.20 11.71
C SER A 163 3.73 19.07 10.85
N ASP A 164 3.06 20.19 10.61
CA ASP A 164 1.94 20.26 9.67
C ASP A 164 2.13 21.39 8.65
N ILE A 165 1.21 21.46 7.69
CA ILE A 165 1.16 22.54 6.70
C ILE A 165 -0.06 23.45 6.94
N ALA A 166 -0.57 23.51 8.17
CA ALA A 166 -1.74 24.31 8.53
C ALA A 166 -1.53 25.79 8.20
N GLY A 167 -2.56 26.42 7.66
CA GLY A 167 -2.47 27.79 7.13
C GLY A 167 -2.03 27.86 5.66
N THR A 168 -1.65 26.74 5.04
CA THR A 168 -1.49 26.67 3.58
C THR A 168 -2.86 26.67 2.92
N SER A 169 -3.05 27.50 1.90
CA SER A 169 -4.29 27.55 1.10
C SER A 169 -4.00 27.47 -0.39
N TYR A 170 -4.89 26.82 -1.14
CA TYR A 170 -4.82 26.72 -2.59
C TYR A 170 -6.04 27.37 -3.23
N ASP A 171 -5.82 28.30 -4.16
CA ASP A 171 -6.88 28.87 -4.99
C ASP A 171 -6.98 28.10 -6.32
N PRO A 172 -8.05 27.33 -6.56
CA PRO A 172 -8.21 26.55 -7.77
C PRO A 172 -8.40 27.39 -9.04
N LYS A 173 -8.82 28.65 -8.91
CA LYS A 173 -9.04 29.53 -10.07
C LYS A 173 -7.74 30.13 -10.58
N THR A 174 -6.84 30.48 -9.67
CA THR A 174 -5.57 31.12 -10.01
C THR A 174 -4.38 30.16 -9.95
N HIS A 175 -4.60 28.92 -9.49
CA HIS A 175 -3.57 27.92 -9.21
C HIS A 175 -2.47 28.42 -8.27
N LYS A 176 -2.77 29.41 -7.41
CA LYS A 176 -1.82 29.98 -6.47
C LYS A 176 -1.90 29.28 -5.12
N VAL A 177 -0.73 29.02 -4.55
CA VAL A 177 -0.58 28.52 -3.19
C VAL A 177 -0.12 29.67 -2.30
N SER A 178 -0.81 29.85 -1.17
CA SER A 178 -0.34 30.70 -0.07
C SER A 178 0.30 29.82 0.98
N PHE A 179 1.55 30.12 1.35
CA PHE A 179 2.30 29.36 2.34
C PHE A 179 2.43 30.15 3.65
N PRO A 180 2.27 29.52 4.82
CA PRO A 180 2.60 30.15 6.08
C PRO A 180 4.14 30.27 6.21
N PRO A 181 4.63 31.23 7.02
CA PRO A 181 6.05 31.58 7.07
C PRO A 181 6.95 30.46 7.64
N ASN A 182 6.38 29.49 8.35
CA ASN A 182 7.08 28.41 9.02
C ASN A 182 7.40 27.21 8.12
N LEU A 183 6.95 27.19 6.85
CA LEU A 183 7.27 26.08 5.95
C LEU A 183 8.69 26.17 5.40
N THR A 184 9.36 25.01 5.38
CA THR A 184 10.64 24.85 4.68
C THR A 184 10.45 24.90 3.17
N GLU A 185 11.50 25.28 2.44
CA GLU A 185 11.48 25.27 0.97
C GLU A 185 11.17 23.89 0.39
N ALA A 186 11.65 22.82 1.03
CA ALA A 186 11.34 21.45 0.64
C ALA A 186 9.84 21.13 0.75
N GLN A 187 9.19 21.56 1.84
CA GLN A 187 7.74 21.41 1.99
C GLN A 187 6.98 22.20 0.94
N LYS A 188 7.35 23.47 0.71
CA LYS A 188 6.75 24.30 -0.34
C LYS A 188 6.86 23.64 -1.71
N GLN A 189 8.03 23.11 -2.05
CA GLN A 189 8.26 22.41 -3.30
C GLN A 189 7.38 21.16 -3.44
N LEU A 190 7.30 20.31 -2.41
CA LEU A 190 6.45 19.10 -2.43
C LEU A 190 4.97 19.44 -2.53
N ILE A 191 4.51 20.50 -1.86
CA ILE A 191 3.14 21.00 -1.97
C ILE A 191 2.86 21.46 -3.40
N SER A 192 3.72 22.29 -3.99
CA SER A 192 3.57 22.73 -5.37
C SER A 192 3.57 21.57 -6.36
N GLN A 193 4.44 20.57 -6.15
CA GLN A 193 4.46 19.34 -6.97
C GLN A 193 3.17 18.54 -6.85
N SER A 194 2.56 18.46 -5.65
CA SER A 194 1.31 17.71 -5.44
C SER A 194 0.10 18.31 -6.15
N LEU A 195 0.16 19.60 -6.48
CA LEU A 195 -0.91 20.34 -7.13
C LEU A 195 -0.79 20.33 -8.66
N ASN A 196 0.36 19.93 -9.19
CA ASN A 196 0.56 19.85 -10.64
C ASN A 196 -0.27 18.70 -11.22
N PRO A 197 -1.15 18.96 -12.20
CA PRO A 197 -1.89 17.89 -12.86
C PRO A 197 -0.92 16.96 -13.58
N ARG A 198 -1.22 15.67 -13.55
CA ARG A 198 -0.42 14.70 -14.30
C ARG A 198 -0.81 14.66 -15.76
N PRO A 199 0.15 14.35 -16.65
CA PRO A 199 -0.17 13.92 -18.00
C PRO A 199 -1.16 12.75 -17.96
N GLU A 200 -2.16 12.80 -18.84
CA GLU A 200 -3.19 11.75 -18.96
C GLU A 200 -2.57 10.37 -19.24
N SER A 201 -1.53 10.30 -20.08
CA SER A 201 -0.81 9.07 -20.39
C SER A 201 -0.17 8.40 -19.17
N GLU A 202 0.37 9.18 -18.24
CA GLU A 202 0.92 8.66 -16.97
C GLU A 202 -0.20 8.10 -16.08
N ARG A 203 -1.34 8.79 -16.05
CA ARG A 203 -2.53 8.36 -15.29
C ARG A 203 -3.07 7.04 -15.83
N GLU A 204 -3.26 6.93 -17.14
CA GLU A 204 -3.71 5.70 -17.81
C GLU A 204 -2.74 4.54 -17.56
N HIS A 205 -1.43 4.79 -17.67
CA HIS A 205 -0.43 3.78 -17.40
C HIS A 205 -0.49 3.28 -15.95
N PHE A 206 -0.58 4.19 -14.99
CA PHE A 206 -0.65 3.86 -13.57
C PHE A 206 -1.90 3.02 -13.25
N VAL A 207 -3.06 3.41 -13.79
CA VAL A 207 -4.31 2.64 -13.64
C VAL A 207 -4.18 1.25 -14.27
N LYS A 208 -3.57 1.14 -15.45
CA LYS A 208 -3.31 -0.15 -16.10
C LYS A 208 -2.42 -1.06 -15.25
N LEU A 209 -1.36 -0.51 -14.64
CA LEU A 209 -0.50 -1.25 -13.73
C LEU A 209 -1.27 -1.70 -12.48
N GLN A 210 -1.98 -0.80 -11.81
CA GLN A 210 -2.77 -1.16 -10.62
C GLN A 210 -3.73 -2.30 -10.92
N ARG A 211 -4.51 -2.21 -12.00
CA ARG A 211 -5.45 -3.27 -12.41
C ARG A 211 -4.73 -4.61 -12.66
N GLY A 212 -3.68 -4.61 -13.47
CA GLY A 212 -2.95 -5.83 -13.84
C GLY A 212 -2.26 -6.51 -12.65
N TRP A 213 -1.62 -5.73 -11.78
CA TRP A 213 -0.86 -6.28 -10.65
C TRP A 213 -1.73 -6.64 -9.46
N ILE A 214 -2.84 -5.93 -9.22
CA ILE A 214 -3.86 -6.35 -8.23
C ILE A 214 -4.50 -7.68 -8.65
N GLN A 215 -4.78 -7.85 -9.95
CA GLN A 215 -5.25 -9.13 -10.48
C GLN A 215 -4.28 -10.28 -10.17
N LEU A 216 -2.96 -10.07 -10.31
CA LEU A 216 -1.96 -11.08 -9.95
C LEU A 216 -1.92 -11.39 -8.45
N ILE A 217 -2.21 -10.41 -7.60
CA ILE A 217 -2.39 -10.64 -6.16
C ILE A 217 -3.64 -11.51 -5.95
N PHE A 218 -4.78 -11.15 -6.53
CA PHE A 218 -5.99 -11.98 -6.41
C PHE A 218 -5.77 -13.41 -6.89
N ASP A 219 -5.09 -13.61 -8.02
CA ASP A 219 -4.84 -14.93 -8.58
C ASP A 219 -3.96 -15.78 -7.65
N ARG A 220 -2.97 -15.15 -7.00
CA ARG A 220 -2.15 -15.82 -5.98
C ARG A 220 -2.96 -16.35 -4.79
N TYR A 221 -3.98 -15.63 -4.36
CA TYR A 221 -4.81 -15.99 -3.20
C TYR A 221 -6.15 -16.63 -3.58
N SER A 222 -6.35 -16.99 -4.85
CA SER A 222 -7.63 -17.51 -5.36
C SER A 222 -8.12 -18.80 -4.70
N ASN A 223 -7.19 -19.63 -4.23
CA ASN A 223 -7.48 -20.88 -3.49
C ASN A 223 -7.19 -20.76 -1.99
N SER A 224 -7.15 -19.52 -1.46
CA SER A 224 -6.86 -19.23 -0.06
C SER A 224 -8.10 -18.72 0.67
N SER A 225 -8.12 -18.90 1.99
CA SER A 225 -9.06 -18.23 2.89
C SER A 225 -8.67 -16.79 3.21
N THR A 226 -7.50 -16.31 2.74
CA THR A 226 -7.04 -14.94 2.95
C THR A 226 -7.97 -13.93 2.27
N ALA A 227 -8.55 -13.03 3.05
CA ALA A 227 -9.38 -11.95 2.55
C ALA A 227 -8.53 -10.84 1.92
N ILE A 228 -8.68 -10.60 0.62
CA ILE A 228 -8.06 -9.43 -0.02
C ILE A 228 -9.00 -8.22 0.11
N VAL A 229 -8.52 -7.14 0.72
CA VAL A 229 -9.27 -5.90 0.96
C VAL A 229 -8.65 -4.77 0.16
N LEU A 230 -9.46 -4.06 -0.63
CA LEU A 230 -9.02 -2.87 -1.36
C LEU A 230 -9.35 -1.61 -0.56
N THR A 231 -8.41 -0.67 -0.47
CA THR A 231 -8.60 0.58 0.28
C THR A 231 -8.06 1.79 -0.48
N PRO A 232 -8.79 2.92 -0.55
CA PRO A 232 -8.23 4.13 -1.12
C PRO A 232 -7.17 4.70 -0.17
N VAL A 233 -6.19 5.37 -0.73
CA VAL A 233 -5.23 6.19 0.02
C VAL A 233 -5.74 7.62 0.21
N PRO A 234 -5.39 8.30 1.31
CA PRO A 234 -5.59 9.74 1.45
C PRO A 234 -4.94 10.47 0.27
N ARG A 235 -5.67 11.41 -0.34
CA ARG A 235 -5.30 11.99 -1.64
C ARG A 235 -4.35 13.17 -1.51
N SER A 236 -4.81 14.23 -0.84
CA SER A 236 -4.13 15.52 -0.78
C SER A 236 -4.63 16.36 0.40
N PRO A 237 -3.80 17.29 0.92
CA PRO A 237 -4.22 18.25 1.94
C PRO A 237 -5.26 19.28 1.50
N PHE A 238 -5.61 19.38 0.21
CA PHE A 238 -6.50 20.44 -0.31
C PHE A 238 -7.87 19.96 -0.82
N GLY A 239 -8.29 18.74 -0.47
CA GLY A 239 -9.63 18.23 -0.79
C GLY A 239 -10.02 18.33 -2.27
N GLU A 240 -11.33 18.43 -2.52
CA GLU A 240 -11.95 18.57 -3.86
C GLU A 240 -11.48 19.81 -4.65
N LEU A 241 -10.69 20.72 -4.05
CA LEU A 241 -10.25 21.96 -4.68
C LEU A 241 -9.07 21.74 -5.64
N ALA A 242 -8.27 20.69 -5.49
CA ALA A 242 -7.07 20.48 -6.31
C ALA A 242 -7.36 19.89 -7.71
N GLY A 243 -8.41 20.34 -8.43
CA GLY A 243 -8.68 20.00 -9.84
C GLY A 243 -8.77 18.52 -10.20
N SER A 244 -8.64 17.65 -9.21
CA SER A 244 -8.64 16.20 -9.26
C SER A 244 -9.84 15.76 -8.42
N SER A 245 -11.01 16.28 -8.78
CA SER A 245 -12.17 15.42 -8.82
C SER A 245 -11.79 14.23 -9.71
N VAL A 246 -11.15 13.22 -9.11
CA VAL A 246 -11.28 11.83 -9.56
C VAL A 246 -12.72 11.43 -9.22
N THR A 247 -13.66 12.10 -9.86
CA THR A 247 -14.98 11.57 -10.17
C THR A 247 -14.93 10.80 -11.50
N GLY A 248 -13.74 10.68 -12.10
CA GLY A 248 -13.50 9.93 -13.32
C GLY A 248 -13.22 8.46 -13.04
N ASP A 249 -14.30 7.69 -12.97
CA ASP A 249 -14.38 6.22 -12.87
C ASP A 249 -13.70 5.57 -11.65
N PRO A 250 -14.35 4.57 -11.01
CA PRO A 250 -13.66 3.77 -10.01
C PRO A 250 -12.36 3.25 -10.64
N ALA A 251 -11.24 3.45 -9.95
CA ALA A 251 -9.92 3.01 -10.43
C ALA A 251 -9.94 1.51 -10.85
N PHE A 252 -10.92 0.76 -10.31
CA PHE A 252 -11.17 -0.65 -10.58
C PHE A 252 -12.48 -0.87 -11.35
N PRO A 253 -12.46 -1.69 -12.42
CA PRO A 253 -13.68 -2.26 -12.98
C PRO A 253 -14.44 -3.03 -11.88
N ASN A 254 -15.77 -3.03 -11.95
CA ASN A 254 -16.66 -3.80 -11.06
C ASN A 254 -16.28 -5.28 -10.91
N ALA A 255 -15.55 -5.86 -11.88
CA ALA A 255 -15.08 -7.24 -11.82
C ALA A 255 -14.00 -7.49 -10.75
N LEU A 256 -13.09 -6.53 -10.52
CA LEU A 256 -12.03 -6.67 -9.51
C LEU A 256 -12.56 -6.46 -8.10
N THR A 257 -13.49 -5.51 -7.92
CA THR A 257 -14.15 -5.29 -6.63
C THR A 257 -15.02 -6.46 -6.20
N LYS A 258 -15.59 -7.23 -7.15
CA LYS A 258 -16.32 -8.49 -6.86
C LYS A 258 -15.44 -9.63 -6.36
N ARG A 259 -14.13 -9.62 -6.63
CA ARG A 259 -13.18 -10.63 -6.14
C ARG A 259 -12.58 -10.25 -4.79
N ALA A 260 -12.62 -8.98 -4.42
CA ALA A 260 -12.26 -8.54 -3.09
C ALA A 260 -13.25 -9.10 -2.06
N ALA A 261 -12.77 -9.39 -0.86
CA ALA A 261 -13.65 -9.63 0.28
C ALA A 261 -14.55 -8.40 0.50
N PHE A 262 -13.95 -7.20 0.36
CA PHE A 262 -14.65 -5.94 0.16
C PHE A 262 -13.68 -4.86 -0.32
N SER A 263 -14.22 -3.78 -0.88
CA SER A 263 -13.50 -2.53 -1.13
C SER A 263 -14.07 -1.44 -0.22
N LEU A 264 -13.21 -0.63 0.36
CA LEU A 264 -13.67 0.58 1.05
C LEU A 264 -14.11 1.63 0.01
N PRO A 265 -15.16 2.43 0.30
CA PRO A 265 -15.56 3.53 -0.57
C PRO A 265 -14.45 4.56 -0.76
N GLU A 266 -14.32 5.18 -1.94
CA GLU A 266 -13.24 6.13 -2.25
C GLU A 266 -13.19 7.32 -1.28
N GLN A 267 -14.35 7.76 -0.80
CA GLN A 267 -14.53 8.87 0.13
C GLN A 267 -14.19 8.54 1.60
N THR A 268 -13.79 7.30 1.91
CA THR A 268 -13.58 6.83 3.29
C THR A 268 -12.65 7.73 4.10
N PHE A 269 -11.66 8.36 3.44
CA PHE A 269 -10.64 9.18 4.06
C PHE A 269 -10.72 10.68 3.73
N ASN A 270 -11.83 11.16 3.13
CA ASN A 270 -11.99 12.59 2.78
C ASN A 270 -11.87 13.53 3.98
N PHE A 271 -12.22 13.06 5.18
CA PHE A 271 -12.09 13.84 6.40
C PHE A 271 -10.65 14.22 6.75
N LEU A 272 -9.65 13.53 6.18
CA LEU A 272 -8.23 13.81 6.33
C LEU A 272 -7.73 14.86 5.34
N GLU A 273 -8.49 15.23 4.31
CA GLU A 273 -8.04 16.09 3.20
C GLU A 273 -8.00 17.56 3.60
N LYS A 274 -7.21 17.85 4.63
CA LYS A 274 -7.01 19.18 5.20
C LYS A 274 -5.55 19.39 5.59
N PRO A 275 -5.01 20.62 5.48
CA PRO A 275 -3.60 20.91 5.74
C PRO A 275 -3.10 20.46 7.12
N GLU A 276 -3.95 20.48 8.16
CA GLU A 276 -3.58 20.09 9.53
C GLU A 276 -3.29 18.59 9.72
N TYR A 277 -3.56 17.75 8.71
CA TYR A 277 -3.30 16.30 8.76
C TYR A 277 -2.10 15.87 7.93
N TYR A 278 -1.41 16.80 7.26
CA TYR A 278 -0.28 16.53 6.39
C TYR A 278 0.95 17.32 6.81
N PHE A 279 2.15 16.77 6.62
CA PHE A 279 3.40 17.52 6.80
C PHE A 279 3.99 18.02 5.48
N ASP A 280 3.52 17.51 4.34
CA ASP A 280 3.84 17.97 2.99
C ASP A 280 2.64 17.76 2.03
N GLY A 281 2.85 17.85 0.72
CA GLY A 281 1.78 17.69 -0.28
C GLY A 281 1.21 16.26 -0.43
N TYR A 282 1.83 15.23 0.17
CA TYR A 282 1.48 13.82 -0.07
C TYR A 282 1.32 12.99 1.20
N HIS A 283 2.03 13.34 2.27
CA HIS A 283 2.22 12.48 3.42
C HIS A 283 1.52 13.04 4.67
N LEU A 284 0.81 12.13 5.35
CA LEU A 284 0.15 12.44 6.60
C LEU A 284 1.17 12.74 7.71
N ASN A 285 0.85 13.70 8.58
CA ASN A 285 1.58 13.92 9.83
C ASN A 285 1.12 12.93 10.92
N ALA A 286 1.66 13.01 12.14
CA ALA A 286 1.33 12.12 13.27
C ALA A 286 -0.18 12.11 13.58
N LYS A 287 -0.83 13.29 13.54
CA LYS A 287 -2.28 13.43 13.75
C LYS A 287 -3.07 12.73 12.64
N GLY A 288 -2.69 12.96 11.38
CA GLY A 288 -3.29 12.32 10.21
C GLY A 288 -3.09 10.80 10.24
N ARG A 289 -1.89 10.33 10.55
CA ARG A 289 -1.50 8.91 10.67
C ARG A 289 -2.37 8.17 11.68
N ARG A 290 -2.52 8.73 12.88
CA ARG A 290 -3.38 8.15 13.93
C ARG A 290 -4.83 8.03 13.43
N ARG A 291 -5.39 9.11 12.92
CA ARG A 291 -6.77 9.16 12.43
C ARG A 291 -7.04 8.25 11.24
N PHE A 292 -6.11 8.17 10.29
CA PHE A 292 -6.15 7.23 9.17
C PHE A 292 -6.18 5.79 9.67
N THR A 293 -5.27 5.46 10.58
CA THR A 293 -5.14 4.12 11.15
C THR A 293 -6.41 3.71 11.90
N GLU A 294 -6.91 4.57 12.80
CA GLU A 294 -8.15 4.33 13.56
C GLU A 294 -9.33 4.06 12.61
N ARG A 295 -9.49 4.89 11.57
CA ARG A 295 -10.60 4.74 10.60
C ARG A 295 -10.47 3.46 9.79
N LEU A 296 -9.28 3.15 9.28
CA LEU A 296 -9.03 1.94 8.50
C LEU A 296 -9.32 0.70 9.34
N VAL A 297 -8.80 0.64 10.56
CA VAL A 297 -8.99 -0.53 11.44
C VAL A 297 -10.44 -0.71 11.84
N ALA A 298 -11.17 0.37 12.14
CA ALA A 298 -12.60 0.30 12.42
C ALA A 298 -13.39 -0.32 11.25
N GLU A 299 -13.11 0.08 10.01
CA GLU A 299 -13.73 -0.50 8.82
C GLU A 299 -13.36 -1.99 8.64
N LEU A 300 -12.10 -2.36 8.87
CA LEU A 300 -11.64 -3.74 8.77
C LEU A 300 -12.31 -4.64 9.82
N VAL A 301 -12.37 -4.20 11.07
CA VAL A 301 -13.02 -4.92 12.16
C VAL A 301 -14.49 -5.15 11.85
N GLY A 302 -15.23 -4.08 11.50
CA GLY A 302 -16.67 -4.18 11.25
C GLY A 302 -17.00 -5.13 10.11
N ARG A 303 -16.22 -5.12 9.02
CA ARG A 303 -16.50 -5.91 7.81
C ARG A 303 -15.97 -7.34 7.86
N LEU A 304 -14.77 -7.56 8.41
CA LEU A 304 -14.21 -8.92 8.54
C LEU A 304 -15.02 -9.77 9.53
N GLN A 305 -15.49 -9.18 10.64
CA GLN A 305 -16.35 -9.89 11.59
C GLN A 305 -17.72 -10.21 11.01
N SER A 306 -18.30 -9.29 10.22
CA SER A 306 -19.59 -9.52 9.55
C SER A 306 -19.50 -10.64 8.51
N GLY A 307 -18.40 -10.71 7.74
CA GLY A 307 -18.15 -11.80 6.80
C GLY A 307 -17.98 -13.17 7.48
N ASP A 308 -17.32 -13.21 8.64
CA ASP A 308 -17.21 -14.42 9.46
C ASP A 308 -18.56 -14.87 10.05
N ALA A 309 -19.42 -13.93 10.43
CA ALA A 309 -20.77 -14.26 10.91
C ALA A 309 -21.65 -14.83 9.79
N GLN A 310 -21.59 -14.23 8.60
CA GLN A 310 -22.34 -14.70 7.43
C GLN A 310 -21.89 -16.10 6.99
N SER A 311 -20.59 -16.39 7.01
CA SER A 311 -20.04 -17.70 6.63
C SER A 311 -20.34 -18.80 7.65
N ARG A 312 -20.41 -18.46 8.95
CA ARG A 312 -20.87 -19.40 9.99
C ARG A 312 -22.35 -19.72 9.87
N LEU A 313 -23.20 -18.74 9.54
CA LEU A 313 -24.64 -18.96 9.35
C LEU A 313 -24.92 -19.86 8.14
N THR A 314 -24.21 -19.68 7.02
CA THR A 314 -24.34 -20.56 5.84
C THR A 314 -23.78 -21.96 6.09
N SER A 315 -22.71 -22.08 6.88
CA SER A 315 -22.17 -23.38 7.32
C SER A 315 -23.15 -24.16 8.20
N VAL A 316 -23.88 -23.50 9.10
CA VAL A 316 -24.87 -24.16 9.98
C VAL A 316 -26.11 -24.60 9.19
N HIS A 317 -26.51 -23.85 8.16
CA HIS A 317 -27.62 -24.25 7.28
C HIS A 317 -27.31 -25.50 6.43
N ASN A 318 -26.04 -25.73 6.10
CA ASN A 318 -25.61 -26.93 5.36
C ASN A 318 -25.41 -28.18 6.26
N TYR A 319 -25.62 -28.06 7.58
CA TYR A 319 -25.48 -29.16 8.55
C TYR A 319 -26.80 -29.53 9.25
N LEU A 320 -27.95 -29.05 8.77
CA LEU A 320 -29.23 -29.63 9.19
C LEU A 320 -29.40 -30.99 8.50
N PRO A 321 -29.53 -32.11 9.24
CA PRO A 321 -29.85 -33.39 8.63
C PRO A 321 -31.25 -33.29 8.04
N THR A 322 -31.40 -33.66 6.77
CA THR A 322 -32.69 -33.98 6.17
C THR A 322 -33.22 -35.26 6.81
N SER A 323 -33.73 -35.18 8.03
CA SER A 323 -34.57 -36.21 8.61
C SER A 323 -35.96 -36.10 7.99
N GLY A 324 -36.17 -36.89 6.94
CA GLY A 324 -37.43 -37.00 6.24
C GLY A 324 -37.47 -38.27 5.41
N GLY A 325 -37.37 -39.42 6.08
CA GLY A 325 -37.68 -40.71 5.48
C GLY A 325 -39.16 -40.73 5.10
N GLN A 326 -39.45 -40.85 3.81
CA GLN A 326 -40.76 -41.31 3.34
C GLN A 326 -40.73 -42.84 3.31
N GLU A 327 -41.45 -43.42 4.27
CA GLU A 327 -41.88 -44.81 4.25
C GLU A 327 -42.69 -45.10 2.99
N ARG A 328 -42.36 -46.23 2.34
CA ARG A 328 -43.22 -46.89 1.36
C ARG A 328 -44.35 -47.58 2.11
N TYR A 329 -45.59 -47.36 1.67
CA TYR A 329 -46.66 -48.35 1.83
C TYR A 329 -47.52 -48.42 0.56
N HIS A 330 -47.61 -49.67 0.06
CA HIS A 330 -48.45 -50.27 -0.98
C HIS A 330 -48.29 -49.85 -2.44
#